data_AF-A0A7C3W7D0-F1
#
_entry.id   AF-A0A7C3W7D0-F1
#
_cell.length_a   1.000
_cell.length_b   1.000
_cell.length_c   1.000
_cell.angle_alpha   90.00
_cell.angle_beta   90.00
_cell.angle_gamma   90.00
#
_symmetry.space_group_name_H-M   'P 1'
#
loop_
_entity.id
_entity.type
_entity.pdbx_description
1 polymer ?
#
loop_
_entity_poly.entity_id
_entity_poly.type
_entity_poly.pdbx_seq_one_letter_code
_entity_poly.pdbx_strand_id
1 'polypeptide(L)'
;MAVDSPFAHPGYLLKLADGTRYVIRAGDRPAERVVQAFAAAAQLTPPQHTAAERVVLAITCAEMAPVHPIRYAADSLMACSLPSPTDADQLATAMTLLTEAIARDVQKRGGVLLHGALAAWPLGGTPRGVVFAAPGGLGKSTASRRLPPPWRALCDDTTLVVQDSAGHYYAHPTPTWSRFYSFSGAVGGTWNMQTAVP
;
A
#
# COMPACT_ATOMS: atom_id res chain seq x y z
N MET A 1 1.35 -15.92 28.09
CA MET A 1 2.73 -15.93 27.59
C MET A 1 2.74 -15.26 26.22
N ALA A 2 3.34 -14.07 26.11
CA ALA A 2 3.53 -13.42 24.83
C ALA A 2 4.61 -14.22 24.08
N VAL A 3 4.29 -14.67 22.87
CA VAL A 3 5.29 -15.24 21.97
C VAL A 3 6.19 -14.07 21.57
N ASP A 4 7.44 -14.08 22.02
CA ASP A 4 8.45 -13.13 21.58
C ASP A 4 8.51 -13.16 20.07
N SER A 5 8.13 -12.04 19.46
CA SER A 5 8.12 -11.87 18.03
C SER A 5 9.58 -11.88 17.56
N PRO A 6 9.97 -12.67 16.54
CA PRO A 6 11.34 -12.68 15.99
C PRO A 6 11.74 -11.37 15.29
N PHE A 7 10.94 -10.31 15.46
CA PHE A 7 11.11 -9.00 14.85
C PHE A 7 11.21 -7.97 15.97
N ALA A 8 12.38 -7.32 16.08
CA ALA A 8 12.69 -6.34 17.12
C ALA A 8 11.96 -4.99 16.95
N HIS A 9 11.30 -4.77 15.80
CA HIS A 9 10.74 -3.47 15.42
C HIS A 9 9.20 -3.45 15.43
N PRO A 10 8.57 -2.29 15.71
CA PRO A 10 7.11 -2.15 15.68
C PRO A 10 6.56 -2.45 14.29
N GLY A 11 5.49 -3.24 14.23
CA GLY A 11 4.76 -3.51 13.00
C GLY A 11 3.63 -2.53 12.76
N TYR A 12 3.06 -2.56 11.55
CA TYR A 12 1.85 -1.82 11.18
C TYR A 12 0.84 -2.75 10.52
N LEU A 13 -0.44 -2.48 10.73
CA LEU A 13 -1.54 -3.28 10.23
C LEU A 13 -2.15 -2.63 8.99
N LEU A 14 -2.19 -3.39 7.89
CA LEU A 14 -3.00 -3.09 6.71
C LEU A 14 -4.12 -4.14 6.61
N LYS A 15 -5.36 -3.67 6.56
CA LYS A 15 -6.56 -4.49 6.32
C LYS A 15 -7.09 -4.25 4.92
N LEU A 16 -7.37 -5.32 4.20
CA LEU A 16 -7.99 -5.28 2.89
C LEU A 16 -9.44 -5.77 2.95
N ALA A 17 -10.24 -5.40 1.94
CA ALA A 17 -11.66 -5.72 1.86
C ALA A 17 -11.95 -7.22 1.66
N ASP A 18 -10.99 -8.00 1.15
CA ASP A 18 -11.07 -9.47 1.09
C ASP A 18 -10.90 -10.15 2.47
N GLY A 19 -10.70 -9.37 3.53
CA GLY A 19 -10.42 -9.87 4.87
C GLY A 19 -8.95 -10.14 5.15
N THR A 20 -8.06 -10.01 4.15
CA THR A 20 -6.62 -10.19 4.33
C THR A 20 -6.06 -9.11 5.27
N ARG A 21 -5.16 -9.53 6.17
CA ARG A 21 -4.51 -8.66 7.15
C ARG A 21 -3.01 -8.81 7.06
N TYR A 22 -2.33 -7.75 6.63
CA TYR A 22 -0.87 -7.70 6.63
C TYR A 22 -0.36 -7.06 7.91
N VAL A 23 0.58 -7.72 8.58
CA VAL A 23 1.44 -7.10 9.58
C VAL A 23 2.78 -6.81 8.93
N ILE A 24 2.99 -5.55 8.57
CA ILE A 24 4.19 -5.07 7.89
C ILE A 24 5.22 -4.75 8.96
N ARG A 25 6.41 -5.37 8.90
CA ARG A 25 7.47 -5.22 9.89
C ARG A 25 8.82 -5.00 9.23
N ALA A 26 9.66 -4.22 9.89
CA ALA A 26 11.08 -4.18 9.56
C ALA A 26 11.77 -5.42 10.15
N GLY A 27 12.56 -6.10 9.32
CA GLY A 27 13.42 -7.22 9.69
C GLY A 27 14.86 -6.79 9.98
N ASP A 28 15.25 -5.57 9.59
CA ASP A 28 16.53 -4.95 9.89
C ASP A 28 16.39 -3.43 10.08
N ARG A 29 17.48 -2.79 10.53
CA ARG A 29 17.51 -1.36 10.86
C ARG A 29 17.24 -0.44 9.65
N PRO A 30 17.83 -0.65 8.45
CA PRO A 30 17.50 0.20 7.31
C PRO A 30 16.03 0.08 6.87
N ALA A 31 15.42 -1.10 7.00
CA ALA A 31 14.01 -1.30 6.68
C ALA A 31 13.05 -0.54 7.62
N GLU A 32 13.45 -0.19 8.84
CA GLU A 32 12.62 0.59 9.77
C GLU A 32 12.14 1.90 9.14
N ARG A 33 13.05 2.62 8.47
CA ARG A 33 12.74 3.89 7.82
C ARG A 33 11.73 3.71 6.69
N VAL A 34 11.86 2.63 5.91
CA VAL A 34 10.93 2.31 4.82
C VAL A 34 9.55 2.00 5.37
N VAL A 35 9.47 1.12 6.38
CA VAL A 35 8.20 0.68 6.98
C VAL A 35 7.48 1.84 7.67
N GLN A 36 8.20 2.68 8.40
CA GLN A 36 7.64 3.88 9.04
C GLN A 36 7.12 4.89 8.01
N ALA A 37 7.91 5.18 6.97
CA ALA A 37 7.50 6.11 5.91
C ALA A 37 6.29 5.58 5.13
N PHE A 38 6.29 4.29 4.78
CA PHE A 38 5.15 3.63 4.13
C PHE A 38 3.90 3.70 5.00
N ALA A 39 4.02 3.34 6.29
CA ALA A 39 2.90 3.34 7.22
C ALA A 39 2.32 4.75 7.43
N ALA A 40 3.17 5.77 7.55
CA ALA A 40 2.74 7.16 7.63
C ALA A 40 2.01 7.60 6.36
N ALA A 41 2.55 7.27 5.19
CA ALA A 41 1.94 7.62 3.90
C ALA A 41 0.59 6.92 3.67
N ALA A 42 0.48 5.65 4.04
CA ALA A 42 -0.72 4.82 3.92
C ALA A 42 -1.69 4.94 5.11
N GLN A 43 -1.37 5.80 6.09
CA GLN A 43 -2.12 6.01 7.33
C GLN A 43 -2.43 4.71 8.09
N LEU A 44 -1.45 3.83 8.19
CA LEU A 44 -1.58 2.56 8.90
C LEU A 44 -1.48 2.74 10.41
N THR A 45 -2.13 1.85 11.15
CA THR A 45 -2.12 1.85 12.61
C THR A 45 -1.26 0.69 13.14
N PRO A 46 -0.71 0.80 14.35
CA PRO A 46 -0.04 -0.32 15.00
C PRO A 46 -1.00 -1.51 15.16
N PRO A 47 -0.51 -2.76 15.04
CA PRO A 47 -1.34 -3.94 15.18
C PRO A 47 -1.85 -4.06 16.62
N GLN A 48 -3.17 -4.04 16.79
CA GLN A 48 -3.79 -4.40 18.07
C GLN A 48 -3.61 -5.90 18.32
N HIS A 49 -3.36 -6.31 19.56
CA HIS A 49 -3.21 -7.73 19.96
C HIS A 49 -4.51 -8.51 19.70
N THR A 50 -4.65 -9.11 18.52
CA THR A 50 -5.79 -9.98 18.18
C THR A 50 -5.27 -11.17 17.37
N ALA A 51 -5.57 -12.38 17.82
CA ALA A 51 -5.04 -13.64 17.31
C ALA A 51 -5.57 -14.08 15.93
N ALA A 52 -6.21 -13.19 15.16
CA ALA A 52 -6.69 -13.51 13.81
C ALA A 52 -5.50 -13.85 12.89
N GLU A 53 -5.75 -14.71 11.89
CA GLU A 53 -4.77 -15.03 10.85
C GLU A 53 -4.23 -13.76 10.19
N ARG A 54 -2.91 -13.68 10.09
CA ARG A 54 -2.15 -12.52 9.62
C ARG A 54 -1.07 -13.00 8.68
N VAL A 55 -0.95 -12.33 7.54
CA VAL A 55 0.25 -12.43 6.72
C VAL A 55 1.28 -11.47 7.29
N VAL A 56 2.40 -11.98 7.77
CA VAL A 56 3.53 -11.15 8.17
C VAL A 56 4.32 -10.80 6.92
N LEU A 57 4.45 -9.50 6.65
CA LEU A 57 5.31 -8.98 5.59
C LEU A 57 6.58 -8.43 6.23
N ALA A 58 7.63 -9.24 6.25
CA ALA A 58 8.93 -8.88 6.77
C ALA A 58 9.75 -8.16 5.70
N ILE A 59 10.08 -6.89 5.94
CA ILE A 59 10.87 -6.05 5.05
C ILE A 59 12.32 -6.08 5.50
N THR A 60 13.24 -6.47 4.62
CA THR A 60 14.69 -6.31 4.83
C THR A 60 15.26 -5.42 3.74
N CYS A 61 16.41 -4.82 4.01
CA CYS A 61 17.11 -3.96 3.07
C CYS A 61 18.50 -4.55 2.76
N ALA A 62 18.86 -4.54 1.49
CA ALA A 62 20.17 -5.01 1.01
C ALA A 62 20.81 -3.96 0.09
N GLU A 63 22.14 -3.92 0.04
CA GLU A 63 22.88 -3.03 -0.89
C GLU A 63 22.55 -3.35 -2.35
N MET A 64 22.47 -4.65 -2.68
CA MET A 64 21.95 -5.12 -3.96
C MET A 64 20.61 -5.80 -3.73
N ALA A 65 19.53 -5.19 -4.22
CA ALA A 65 18.22 -5.82 -4.20
C ALA A 65 18.22 -7.06 -5.11
N PRO A 66 17.65 -8.19 -4.68
CA PRO A 66 17.51 -9.35 -5.55
C PRO A 66 16.52 -9.05 -6.69
N VAL A 67 16.73 -9.67 -7.85
CA VAL A 67 15.85 -9.55 -9.03
C VAL A 67 14.38 -9.86 -8.69
N HIS A 68 14.17 -10.76 -7.73
CA HIS A 68 12.87 -11.06 -7.16
C HIS A 68 12.87 -10.65 -5.67
N PRO A 69 12.34 -9.46 -5.33
CA PRO A 69 12.37 -8.95 -3.97
C PRO A 69 11.52 -9.77 -3.01
N ILE A 70 10.54 -10.54 -3.50
CA ILE A 70 9.56 -11.23 -2.68
C ILE A 70 9.85 -12.72 -2.61
N ARG A 71 9.87 -13.26 -1.39
CA ARG A 71 9.97 -14.68 -1.10
C ARG A 71 8.84 -15.07 -0.14
N TYR A 72 8.15 -16.15 -0.45
CA TYR A 72 7.17 -16.76 0.45
C TYR A 72 7.92 -17.79 1.30
N ALA A 73 8.08 -17.51 2.59
CA ALA A 73 8.84 -18.35 3.51
C ALA A 73 7.96 -19.39 4.23
N ALA A 74 6.68 -19.05 4.43
CA ALA A 74 5.62 -19.93 4.91
C ALA A 74 4.26 -19.38 4.48
N ASP A 75 3.16 -20.12 4.67
CA ASP A 75 1.81 -19.71 4.26
C ASP A 75 1.38 -18.34 4.81
N SER A 76 1.90 -17.95 5.97
CA SER A 76 1.63 -16.69 6.65
C SER A 76 2.84 -15.75 6.75
N LEU A 77 3.97 -16.07 6.10
CA LEU A 77 5.18 -15.25 6.11
C LEU A 77 5.68 -14.94 4.70
N MET A 78 5.62 -13.67 4.37
CA MET A 78 6.18 -13.09 3.16
C MET A 78 7.40 -12.24 3.55
N ALA A 79 8.55 -12.54 2.94
CA ALA A 79 9.75 -11.74 3.07
C ALA A 79 9.93 -10.87 1.82
N CYS A 80 10.22 -9.59 2.01
CA CYS A 80 10.49 -8.64 0.93
C CYS A 80 11.85 -7.97 1.16
N SER A 81 12.79 -8.19 0.27
CA SER A 81 14.11 -7.55 0.29
C SER A 81 14.11 -6.36 -0.67
N LEU A 82 14.34 -5.17 -0.13
CA LEU A 82 14.33 -3.89 -0.82
C LEU A 82 15.77 -3.33 -0.93
N PRO A 83 16.06 -2.44 -1.89
CA PRO A 83 17.31 -1.69 -1.85
C PRO A 83 17.36 -0.81 -0.60
N SER A 84 18.51 -0.75 0.07
CA SER A 84 18.74 0.16 1.20
C SER A 84 18.69 1.62 0.75
N PRO A 85 17.71 2.44 1.20
CA PRO A 85 17.57 3.79 0.69
C PRO A 85 18.58 4.76 1.32
N THR A 86 19.43 5.37 0.48
CA THR A 86 20.38 6.40 0.94
C THR A 86 19.84 7.83 0.85
N ASP A 87 18.79 8.04 0.05
CA ASP A 87 18.17 9.35 -0.20
C ASP A 87 16.62 9.25 -0.25
N ALA A 88 15.96 10.37 -0.54
CA ALA A 88 14.49 10.45 -0.59
C ALA A 88 13.90 9.70 -1.81
N ASP A 89 14.59 9.68 -2.94
CA ASP A 89 14.12 9.06 -4.18
C ASP A 89 14.19 7.54 -4.08
N GLN A 90 15.25 7.03 -3.48
CA GLN A 90 15.39 5.62 -3.15
C GLN A 90 14.38 5.19 -2.07
N LEU A 91 14.07 6.05 -1.10
CA LEU A 91 13.01 5.78 -0.13
C LEU A 91 11.64 5.68 -0.82
N ALA A 92 11.32 6.60 -1.72
CA ALA A 92 10.09 6.55 -2.52
C ALA A 92 10.02 5.29 -3.41
N THR A 93 11.16 4.89 -3.97
CA THR A 93 11.28 3.64 -4.74
C THR A 93 11.05 2.42 -3.86
N ALA A 94 11.63 2.36 -2.66
CA ALA A 94 11.42 1.27 -1.72
C ALA A 94 9.94 1.15 -1.27
N MET A 95 9.26 2.28 -1.03
CA MET A 95 7.82 2.28 -0.71
C MET A 95 6.96 1.82 -1.89
N THR A 96 7.34 2.17 -3.12
CA THR A 96 6.69 1.68 -4.34
C THR A 96 6.82 0.15 -4.45
N LEU A 97 8.03 -0.38 -4.28
CA LEU A 97 8.29 -1.81 -4.33
C LEU A 97 7.56 -2.58 -3.22
N LEU A 98 7.42 -2.00 -2.02
CA LEU A 98 6.60 -2.56 -0.95
C LEU A 98 5.12 -2.66 -1.36
N THR A 99 4.59 -1.62 -2.02
CA THR A 99 3.22 -1.64 -2.58
C THR A 99 3.05 -2.73 -3.63
N GLU A 100 4.02 -2.87 -4.53
CA GLU A 100 4.03 -3.95 -5.53
C GLU A 100 4.09 -5.33 -4.87
N ALA A 101 4.78 -5.45 -3.74
CA ALA A 101 4.85 -6.69 -2.99
C ALA A 101 3.48 -7.12 -2.48
N ILE A 102 2.73 -6.19 -1.89
CA ILE A 102 1.34 -6.42 -1.48
C ILE A 102 0.48 -6.74 -2.70
N ALA A 103 0.61 -5.98 -3.78
CA ALA A 103 -0.17 -6.16 -5.00
C ALA A 103 0.03 -7.54 -5.64
N ARG A 104 1.26 -8.05 -5.70
CA ARG A 104 1.57 -9.38 -6.25
C ARG A 104 0.93 -10.49 -5.43
N ASP A 105 0.86 -10.33 -4.11
CA ASP A 105 0.15 -11.29 -3.27
C ASP A 105 -1.38 -11.22 -3.49
N VAL A 106 -1.92 -10.00 -3.56
CA VAL A 106 -3.34 -9.75 -3.88
C VAL A 106 -3.75 -10.29 -5.25
N GLN A 107 -2.85 -10.23 -6.25
CA GLN A 107 -3.10 -10.79 -7.59
C GLN A 107 -3.39 -12.29 -7.58
N LYS A 108 -2.81 -13.05 -6.64
CA LYS A 108 -3.10 -14.49 -6.50
C LYS A 108 -4.56 -14.77 -6.16
N ARG A 109 -5.27 -13.77 -5.61
CA ARG A 109 -6.68 -13.82 -5.19
C ARG A 109 -7.58 -12.98 -6.11
N GLY A 110 -7.16 -12.71 -7.34
CA GLY A 110 -7.97 -12.00 -8.34
C GLY A 110 -7.95 -10.47 -8.25
N GLY A 111 -7.15 -9.88 -7.35
CA GLY A 111 -6.98 -8.43 -7.30
C GLY A 111 -5.96 -7.90 -8.33
N VAL A 112 -5.87 -6.58 -8.48
CA VAL A 112 -4.96 -5.93 -9.44
C VAL A 112 -4.53 -4.55 -8.95
N LEU A 113 -3.28 -4.18 -9.19
CA LEU A 113 -2.80 -2.81 -9.01
C LEU A 113 -2.95 -2.05 -10.33
N LEU A 114 -3.77 -1.02 -10.33
CA LEU A 114 -4.04 -0.17 -11.49
C LEU A 114 -3.27 1.14 -11.38
N HIS A 115 -2.71 1.61 -12.48
CA HIS A 115 -2.29 3.01 -12.61
C HIS A 115 -3.53 3.85 -12.96
N GLY A 116 -4.16 4.40 -11.93
CA GLY A 116 -5.39 5.17 -12.02
C GLY A 116 -5.71 5.85 -10.70
N ALA A 117 -6.34 7.01 -10.80
CA ALA A 117 -6.80 7.79 -9.66
C ALA A 117 -8.16 7.27 -9.18
N LEU A 118 -8.33 7.04 -7.88
CA LEU A 118 -9.59 6.61 -7.28
C LEU A 118 -10.38 7.80 -6.77
N ALA A 119 -11.67 7.83 -7.06
CA ALA A 119 -12.63 8.75 -6.46
C ALA A 119 -13.82 8.01 -5.88
N ALA A 120 -14.41 8.60 -4.84
CA ALA A 120 -15.69 8.17 -4.30
C ALA A 120 -16.81 9.07 -4.86
N TRP A 121 -17.84 8.43 -5.40
CA TRP A 121 -19.10 9.05 -5.78
C TRP A 121 -20.20 8.61 -4.81
N PRO A 122 -20.90 9.52 -4.12
CA PRO A 122 -22.02 9.14 -3.27
C PRO A 122 -23.22 8.73 -4.13
N LEU A 123 -23.60 7.45 -4.08
CA LEU A 123 -24.75 6.90 -4.81
C LEU A 123 -25.64 6.10 -3.86
N GLY A 124 -26.89 6.53 -3.64
CA GLY A 124 -27.86 5.76 -2.83
C GLY A 124 -27.42 5.53 -1.38
N GLY A 125 -26.69 6.48 -0.78
CA GLY A 125 -26.21 6.41 0.61
C GLY A 125 -24.92 5.63 0.83
N THR A 126 -24.44 4.86 -0.17
CA THR A 126 -23.16 4.14 -0.11
C THR A 126 -22.21 4.70 -1.19
N PRO A 127 -20.98 5.09 -0.86
CA PRO A 127 -20.04 5.57 -1.88
C PRO A 127 -19.67 4.44 -2.86
N ARG A 128 -19.56 4.77 -4.14
CA ARG A 128 -19.01 3.92 -5.20
C ARG A 128 -17.62 4.41 -5.59
N GLY A 129 -16.71 3.47 -5.81
CA GLY A 129 -15.38 3.72 -6.35
C GLY A 129 -15.43 3.93 -7.86
N VAL A 130 -14.79 5.00 -8.34
CA VAL A 130 -14.56 5.25 -9.76
C VAL A 130 -13.07 5.43 -9.97
N VAL A 131 -12.48 4.59 -10.82
CA VAL A 131 -11.07 4.67 -11.19
C VAL A 131 -10.93 5.43 -12.50
N PHE A 132 -10.24 6.57 -12.47
CA PHE A 132 -9.88 7.32 -13.66
C PHE A 132 -8.55 6.79 -14.21
N ALA A 133 -8.63 6.05 -15.32
CA ALA A 133 -7.48 5.57 -16.06
C ALA A 133 -7.28 6.39 -17.35
N ALA A 134 -6.04 6.73 -17.62
CA ALA A 134 -5.59 7.46 -18.82
C ALA A 134 -4.06 7.34 -18.91
N PRO A 135 -3.47 7.53 -20.09
CA PRO A 135 -2.02 7.69 -20.24
C PRO A 135 -1.40 8.75 -19.30
N GLY A 136 -0.09 8.64 -19.08
CA GLY A 136 0.69 9.65 -18.36
C GLY A 136 0.60 11.02 -19.03
N GLY A 137 0.67 12.10 -18.25
CA GLY A 137 0.65 13.47 -18.77
C GLY A 137 -0.72 14.04 -19.15
N LEU A 138 -1.78 13.23 -19.25
CA LEU A 138 -3.12 13.69 -19.64
C LEU A 138 -3.96 14.33 -18.51
N GLY A 139 -3.33 14.72 -17.41
CA GLY A 139 -3.98 15.49 -16.35
C GLY A 139 -4.84 14.68 -15.36
N LYS A 140 -4.72 13.34 -15.28
CA LYS A 140 -5.46 12.52 -14.29
C LYS A 140 -5.35 13.04 -12.87
N SER A 141 -4.12 13.27 -12.40
CA SER A 141 -3.90 13.73 -11.03
C SER A 141 -4.41 15.15 -10.83
N THR A 142 -4.36 15.99 -11.86
CA THR A 142 -4.98 17.34 -11.83
C THR A 142 -6.50 17.24 -11.74
N ALA A 143 -7.13 16.36 -12.51
CA ALA A 143 -8.57 16.13 -12.48
C ALA A 143 -9.02 15.56 -11.13
N SER A 144 -8.33 14.52 -10.62
CA SER A 144 -8.62 13.90 -9.31
C SER A 144 -8.59 14.95 -8.18
N ARG A 145 -7.54 15.79 -8.13
CA ARG A 145 -7.42 16.85 -7.11
C ARG A 145 -8.45 17.97 -7.22
N ARG A 146 -9.09 18.12 -8.38
CA ARG A 146 -10.05 19.20 -8.67
C ARG A 146 -11.49 18.68 -8.81
N LEU A 147 -11.75 17.45 -8.39
CA LEU A 147 -13.09 16.89 -8.41
C LEU A 147 -14.06 17.80 -7.64
N PRO A 148 -15.16 18.25 -8.27
CA PRO A 148 -16.12 19.11 -7.61
C PRO A 148 -16.96 18.30 -6.60
N PRO A 149 -17.49 18.93 -5.55
CA PRO A 149 -18.51 18.28 -4.73
C PRO A 149 -19.66 17.74 -5.59
N PRO A 150 -20.23 16.57 -5.24
CA PRO A 150 -19.98 15.78 -4.04
C PRO A 150 -18.89 14.69 -4.20
N TRP A 151 -18.10 14.71 -5.28
CA TRP A 151 -17.00 13.76 -5.46
C TRP A 151 -15.92 13.96 -4.40
N ARG A 152 -15.26 12.87 -4.01
CA ARG A 152 -14.09 12.90 -3.13
C ARG A 152 -12.95 12.10 -3.75
N ALA A 153 -11.80 12.73 -3.95
CA ALA A 153 -10.58 12.01 -4.32
C ALA A 153 -10.16 11.08 -3.17
N LEU A 154 -9.77 9.85 -3.51
CA LEU A 154 -9.23 8.86 -2.58
C LEU A 154 -7.78 8.49 -2.91
N CYS A 155 -7.34 8.65 -4.15
CA CYS A 155 -5.93 8.70 -4.56
C CYS A 155 -5.82 9.31 -5.96
N ASP A 156 -4.59 9.61 -6.42
CA ASP A 156 -4.37 10.33 -7.68
C ASP A 156 -3.31 9.70 -8.62
N ASP A 157 -2.85 8.47 -8.34
CA ASP A 157 -1.76 7.82 -9.09
C ASP A 157 -1.99 6.30 -9.29
N THR A 158 -2.05 5.52 -8.21
CA THR A 158 -2.33 4.08 -8.29
C THR A 158 -3.53 3.70 -7.43
N THR A 159 -4.18 2.58 -7.75
CA THR A 159 -5.33 2.04 -7.02
C THR A 159 -5.17 0.53 -6.90
N LEU A 160 -5.26 -0.01 -5.68
CA LEU A 160 -5.23 -1.46 -5.45
C LEU A 160 -6.67 -1.99 -5.44
N VAL A 161 -7.04 -2.75 -6.47
CA VAL A 161 -8.32 -3.45 -6.52
C VAL A 161 -8.17 -4.83 -5.91
N VAL A 162 -9.08 -5.18 -5.01
CA VAL A 162 -9.11 -6.45 -4.28
C VAL A 162 -10.44 -7.12 -4.57
N GLN A 163 -10.45 -8.45 -4.74
CA GLN A 163 -11.67 -9.23 -4.89
C GLN A 163 -11.98 -9.95 -3.58
N ASP A 164 -13.20 -9.82 -3.06
CA ASP A 164 -13.64 -10.55 -1.87
C ASP A 164 -14.00 -12.02 -2.20
N SER A 165 -14.28 -12.82 -1.15
CA SER A 165 -14.68 -14.23 -1.31
C SER A 165 -16.02 -14.45 -2.04
N ALA A 166 -16.85 -13.41 -2.15
CA ALA A 166 -18.10 -13.43 -2.91
C ALA A 166 -17.92 -12.96 -4.36
N GLY A 167 -16.71 -12.59 -4.76
CA GLY A 167 -16.37 -12.13 -6.10
C GLY A 167 -16.58 -10.63 -6.34
N HIS A 168 -16.96 -9.86 -5.32
CA HIS A 168 -17.10 -8.40 -5.42
C HIS A 168 -15.73 -7.73 -5.41
N TYR A 169 -15.61 -6.64 -6.16
CA TYR A 169 -14.39 -5.84 -6.20
C TYR A 169 -14.50 -4.64 -5.27
N TYR A 170 -13.40 -4.34 -4.61
CA TYR A 170 -13.22 -3.15 -3.79
C TYR A 170 -11.91 -2.47 -4.16
N ALA A 171 -11.98 -1.16 -4.37
CA ALA A 171 -10.83 -0.32 -4.65
C ALA A 171 -10.29 0.29 -3.36
N HIS A 172 -9.02 0.01 -3.08
CA HIS A 172 -8.24 0.63 -2.03
C HIS A 172 -7.37 1.74 -2.63
N PRO A 173 -7.36 2.94 -2.00
CA PRO A 173 -6.43 3.97 -2.41
C PRO A 173 -5.00 3.57 -2.02
N THR A 174 -4.02 3.93 -2.83
CA THR A 174 -2.61 3.82 -2.48
C THR A 174 -2.00 5.21 -2.34
N PRO A 175 -0.95 5.37 -1.52
CA PRO A 175 -0.18 6.61 -1.50
C PRO A 175 0.38 6.98 -2.87
N THR A 176 0.51 8.28 -3.09
CA THR A 176 1.10 8.84 -4.32
C THR A 176 2.61 8.89 -4.20
N TRP A 177 3.28 7.77 -4.46
CA TRP A 177 4.73 7.63 -4.26
C TRP A 177 5.55 8.66 -5.05
N SER A 178 5.09 9.02 -6.24
CA SER A 178 5.70 10.05 -7.10
C SER A 178 5.87 11.42 -6.40
N ARG A 179 5.02 11.74 -5.41
CA ARG A 179 5.10 12.99 -4.63
C ARG A 179 6.13 12.98 -3.49
N PHE A 180 6.80 11.85 -3.29
CA PHE A 180 7.90 11.72 -2.31
C PHE A 180 9.27 11.86 -2.96
N TYR A 181 9.35 11.89 -4.29
CA TYR A 181 10.60 12.16 -4.99
C TYR A 181 10.99 13.63 -4.89
N SER A 182 12.29 13.87 -4.82
CA SER A 182 12.96 15.16 -4.70
C SER A 182 12.53 16.17 -5.78
N PHE A 183 12.36 15.69 -7.02
CA PHE A 183 11.95 16.52 -8.15
C PHE A 183 10.51 17.06 -8.03
N SER A 184 9.67 16.45 -7.18
CA SER A 184 8.25 16.83 -7.11
C SER A 184 8.00 18.14 -6.38
N GLY A 185 8.90 18.55 -5.47
CA GLY A 185 8.72 19.69 -4.58
C GLY A 185 7.47 19.62 -3.68
N ALA A 186 6.77 18.49 -3.66
CA ALA A 186 5.52 18.29 -2.95
C ALA A 186 5.77 17.61 -1.59
N VAL A 187 4.84 17.80 -0.65
CA VAL A 187 4.95 17.24 0.72
C VAL A 187 4.35 15.81 0.79
N GLY A 188 4.55 14.99 -0.25
CA GLY A 188 3.96 13.64 -0.33
C GLY A 188 2.51 13.61 -0.82
N GLY A 189 1.92 12.41 -0.80
CA GLY A 189 0.51 12.14 -1.15
C GLY A 189 -0.03 11.01 -0.31
N THR A 190 -0.53 11.35 0.87
CA THR A 190 -0.94 10.41 1.90
C THR A 190 -2.42 10.08 1.78
N TRP A 191 -2.74 8.79 1.87
CA TRP A 191 -4.10 8.29 1.71
C TRP A 191 -4.33 7.14 2.69
N ASN A 192 -5.54 7.05 3.25
CA ASN A 192 -5.88 5.92 4.10
C ASN A 192 -6.14 4.68 3.24
N MET A 193 -5.12 3.84 3.11
CA MET A 193 -5.14 2.63 2.28
C MET A 193 -6.17 1.59 2.78
N GLN A 194 -6.71 1.74 3.98
CA GLN A 194 -7.72 0.84 4.53
C GLN A 194 -9.17 1.26 4.20
N THR A 195 -9.39 2.45 3.64
CA THR A 195 -10.73 2.95 3.28
C THR A 195 -11.13 2.46 1.89
N ALA A 196 -11.52 1.18 1.81
CA ALA A 196 -11.99 0.59 0.57
C ALA A 196 -13.36 1.16 0.13
N VAL A 197 -13.59 1.20 -1.19
CA VAL A 197 -14.90 1.50 -1.78
C VAL A 197 -15.27 0.44 -2.82
N PRO A 198 -16.54 0.01 -2.90
CA PRO A 198 -17.00 -0.94 -3.92
C PRO A 198 -17.12 -0.28 -5.30
#